data_AF-A0A3D9HF86-F1
#
_entry.id   AF-A0A3D9HF86-F1
#
_cell.length_a   1.000
_cell.length_b   1.000
_cell.length_c   1.000
_cell.angle_alpha   90.00
_cell.angle_beta   90.00
_cell.angle_gamma   90.00
#
_symmetry.space_group_name_H-M   'P 1'
#
loop_
_entity.id
_entity.type
_entity.pdbx_description
1 polymer ?
#
loop_
_entity_poly.entity_id
_entity_poly.type
_entity_poly.pdbx_seq_one_letter_code
_entity_poly.pdbx_strand_id
1 'polypeptide(L)'
;MKLPEFDYLRGMLLKIYLKKLETKESSDIYQMIQEIGEGQNGFINSLYSIDIQMFEEKLKRNYEMSHGINLTEGIVPQTIYWFYHEDRPVGYGKLRHYLNENLLEQGGHIGYIIRPTERRKGYGKLALNELVKEAMKNEINEILPI
;
A
#
# COMPACT_ATOMS: atom_id res chain seq x y z
N MET A 1 -21.98 28.91 1.08
CA MET A 1 -22.76 27.68 1.28
C MET A 1 -22.42 26.75 0.13
N LYS A 2 -21.60 25.71 0.34
CA LYS A 2 -21.33 24.70 -0.70
C LYS A 2 -22.48 23.71 -0.69
N LEU A 3 -23.07 23.44 -1.86
CA LEU A 3 -24.25 22.58 -2.01
C LEU A 3 -23.86 21.12 -1.71
N PRO A 4 -24.50 20.45 -0.72
CA PRO A 4 -24.16 19.08 -0.28
C PRO A 4 -24.14 18.03 -1.41
N GLU A 5 -24.93 18.26 -2.46
CA GLU A 5 -25.11 17.35 -3.60
C GLU A 5 -23.85 17.23 -4.48
N PHE A 6 -23.06 18.30 -4.60
CA PHE A 6 -21.82 18.28 -5.37
C PHE A 6 -20.72 17.46 -4.68
N ASP A 7 -20.59 17.59 -3.35
CA ASP A 7 -19.63 16.80 -2.57
C ASP A 7 -20.05 15.32 -2.53
N TYR A 8 -21.35 15.03 -2.55
CA TYR A 8 -21.90 13.67 -2.66
C TYR A 8 -21.55 13.01 -4.02
N LEU A 9 -21.83 13.67 -5.14
CA LEU A 9 -21.50 13.17 -6.48
C LEU A 9 -19.98 13.03 -6.69
N ARG A 10 -19.19 13.94 -6.13
CA ARG A 10 -17.72 13.85 -6.13
C ARG A 10 -17.21 12.64 -5.37
N GLY A 11 -17.86 12.29 -4.25
CA GLY A 11 -17.61 11.06 -3.51
C GLY A 11 -17.98 9.77 -4.27
N MET A 12 -19.01 9.82 -5.13
CA MET A 12 -19.39 8.66 -5.98
C MET A 12 -18.42 8.39 -7.14
N LEU A 13 -17.74 9.42 -7.64
CA LEU A 13 -16.78 9.32 -8.75
C LEU A 13 -15.35 9.00 -8.28
N LEU A 14 -15.01 9.32 -7.04
CA LEU A 14 -13.69 9.03 -6.48
C LEU A 14 -13.58 7.56 -6.07
N LYS A 15 -12.96 6.74 -6.94
CA LYS A 15 -12.75 5.31 -6.69
C LYS A 15 -11.26 4.98 -6.68
N ILE A 16 -10.87 4.10 -5.77
CA ILE A 16 -9.57 3.42 -5.81
C ILE A 16 -9.81 1.95 -6.06
N TYR A 17 -8.91 1.33 -6.81
CA TYR A 17 -8.78 -0.11 -6.87
C TYR A 17 -7.35 -0.54 -6.55
N LEU A 18 -7.21 -1.77 -6.08
CA LEU A 18 -5.93 -2.36 -5.69
C LEU A 18 -5.37 -3.20 -6.84
N LYS A 19 -4.07 -3.06 -7.09
CA LYS A 19 -3.29 -4.02 -7.89
C LYS A 19 -2.21 -4.63 -7.00
N LYS A 20 -2.05 -5.95 -7.02
CA LYS A 20 -0.94 -6.61 -6.32
C LYS A 20 0.37 -6.22 -6.98
N LEU A 21 1.43 -6.12 -6.18
CA LEU A 21 2.79 -5.99 -6.69
C LEU A 21 3.16 -7.21 -7.54
N GLU A 22 3.70 -6.94 -8.72
CA GLU A 22 4.29 -7.92 -9.61
C GLU A 22 5.82 -7.76 -9.67
N THR A 23 6.50 -8.75 -10.25
CA THR A 23 7.98 -8.72 -10.40
C THR A 23 8.48 -7.68 -11.40
N LYS A 24 7.59 -7.09 -12.20
CA LYS A 24 7.88 -5.98 -13.13
C LYS A 24 6.76 -4.96 -13.03
N GLU A 25 7.13 -3.69 -12.95
CA GLU A 25 6.18 -2.59 -12.76
C GLU A 25 6.44 -1.44 -13.72
N SER A 26 5.42 -0.61 -13.92
CA SER A 26 5.53 0.56 -14.79
C SER A 26 6.50 1.62 -14.25
N SER A 27 7.00 2.47 -15.14
CA SER A 27 7.82 3.62 -14.75
C SER A 27 7.08 4.62 -13.85
N ASP A 28 5.76 4.70 -13.89
CA ASP A 28 4.97 5.59 -13.02
C ASP A 28 4.94 5.07 -11.57
N ILE A 29 4.93 3.74 -11.37
CA ILE A 29 5.14 3.16 -10.04
C ILE A 29 6.53 3.52 -9.52
N TYR A 30 7.58 3.38 -10.34
CA TYR A 30 8.93 3.79 -9.94
C TYR A 30 8.97 5.27 -9.56
N GLN A 31 8.39 6.16 -10.37
CA GLN A 31 8.31 7.59 -10.06
C GLN A 31 7.55 7.87 -8.76
N MET A 32 6.42 7.21 -8.52
CA MET A 32 5.67 7.33 -7.27
C MET A 32 6.52 6.89 -6.08
N ILE A 33 7.26 5.78 -6.19
CA ILE A 33 8.15 5.28 -5.14
C ILE A 33 9.27 6.28 -4.83
N GLN A 34 9.86 6.90 -5.85
CA GLN A 34 10.86 7.96 -5.67
C GLN A 34 10.27 9.20 -5.01
N GLU A 35 9.07 9.60 -5.43
CA GLU A 35 8.36 10.76 -4.87
C GLU A 35 8.03 10.55 -3.38
N ILE A 36 7.66 9.33 -2.99
CA ILE A 36 7.43 8.97 -1.58
C ILE A 36 8.71 9.06 -0.75
N GLY A 37 9.89 8.84 -1.34
CA GLY A 37 11.16 8.80 -0.63
C GLY A 37 11.25 7.60 0.33
N GLU A 38 11.97 7.74 1.44
CA GLU A 38 12.17 6.67 2.42
C GLU A 38 10.90 6.24 3.18
N GLY A 39 9.83 7.05 3.09
CA GLY A 39 8.60 6.88 3.86
C GLY A 39 8.40 7.97 4.91
N GLN A 40 7.33 7.87 5.69
CA GLN A 40 6.97 8.88 6.71
C GLN A 40 5.95 8.30 7.69
N ASN A 41 5.85 8.89 8.89
CA ASN A 41 4.86 8.56 9.92
C ASN A 41 4.82 7.05 10.25
N GLY A 42 5.98 6.43 10.45
CA GLY A 42 6.09 4.99 10.75
C GLY A 42 5.95 4.06 9.54
N PHE A 43 5.54 4.57 8.37
CA PHE A 43 5.56 3.80 7.14
C PHE A 43 6.95 3.85 6.49
N ILE A 44 7.59 2.69 6.32
CA ILE A 44 8.86 2.55 5.62
C ILE A 44 8.61 2.17 4.16
N ASN A 45 9.18 2.94 3.23
CA ASN A 45 9.11 2.63 1.81
C ASN A 45 10.13 1.53 1.44
N SER A 46 9.70 0.27 1.46
CA SER A 46 10.59 -0.88 1.21
C SER A 46 11.06 -1.01 -0.24
N LEU A 47 10.62 -0.12 -1.13
CA LEU A 47 10.95 -0.11 -2.55
C LEU A 47 11.75 1.14 -2.97
N TYR A 48 11.97 2.10 -2.07
CA TYR A 48 12.81 3.28 -2.37
C TYR A 48 14.23 2.84 -2.72
N SER A 49 14.73 3.29 -3.87
CA SER A 49 15.98 2.81 -4.47
C SER A 49 16.71 3.94 -5.17
N ILE A 50 18.03 3.85 -5.24
CA ILE A 50 18.86 4.86 -5.93
C ILE A 50 18.77 4.76 -7.46
N ASP A 51 18.40 3.58 -7.98
CA ASP A 51 18.25 3.31 -9.40
C ASP A 51 17.17 2.26 -9.69
N ILE A 52 16.92 2.04 -10.98
CA ILE A 52 15.90 1.13 -11.47
C ILE A 52 16.26 -0.35 -11.23
N GLN A 53 17.54 -0.71 -11.30
CA GLN A 53 17.97 -2.10 -11.12
C GLN A 53 17.69 -2.55 -9.68
N MET A 54 18.09 -1.73 -8.70
CA MET A 54 17.83 -1.97 -7.29
C MET A 54 16.32 -1.94 -6.98
N PHE A 55 15.54 -1.13 -7.70
CA PHE A 55 14.08 -1.18 -7.61
C PHE A 55 13.52 -2.53 -8.09
N GLU A 56 13.94 -3.03 -9.25
CA GLU A 56 13.53 -4.34 -9.78
C GLU A 56 13.92 -5.51 -8.85
N GLU A 57 15.11 -5.46 -8.27
CA GLU A 57 15.55 -6.45 -7.26
C GLU A 57 14.64 -6.44 -6.03
N LYS A 58 14.26 -5.24 -5.56
CA LYS A 58 13.33 -5.11 -4.44
C LYS A 58 11.91 -5.52 -4.80
N LEU A 59 11.43 -5.30 -6.04
CA LEU A 59 10.15 -5.85 -6.50
C LEU A 59 10.15 -7.38 -6.37
N LYS A 60 11.18 -8.03 -6.93
CA LYS A 60 11.32 -9.49 -6.84
C LYS A 60 11.34 -9.99 -5.40
N ARG A 61 12.11 -9.33 -4.52
CA ARG A 61 12.17 -9.69 -3.10
C ARG A 61 10.82 -9.54 -2.39
N ASN A 62 10.08 -8.47 -2.66
CA ASN A 62 8.76 -8.27 -2.04
C ASN A 62 7.72 -9.27 -2.59
N TYR A 63 7.83 -9.64 -3.88
CA TYR A 63 7.02 -10.69 -4.47
C TYR A 63 7.28 -12.05 -3.80
N GLU A 64 8.54 -12.45 -3.65
CA GLU A 64 8.94 -13.69 -2.95
C GLU A 64 8.47 -13.70 -1.50
N MET A 65 8.69 -12.61 -0.77
CA MET A 65 8.22 -12.43 0.62
C MET A 65 6.71 -12.61 0.74
N SER A 66 5.92 -12.15 -0.25
CA SER A 66 4.47 -12.33 -0.24
C SER A 66 4.02 -13.79 -0.40
N HIS A 67 4.88 -14.65 -0.94
CA HIS A 67 4.68 -16.10 -1.08
C HIS A 67 5.39 -16.91 0.03
N GLY A 68 5.94 -16.24 1.04
CA GLY A 68 6.69 -16.88 2.12
C GLY A 68 8.05 -17.43 1.70
N ILE A 69 8.60 -16.97 0.58
CA ILE A 69 9.89 -17.42 0.06
C ILE A 69 11.00 -16.47 0.56
N ASN A 70 12.15 -17.03 0.93
CA ASN A 70 13.34 -16.28 1.38
C ASN A 70 13.07 -15.31 2.55
N LEU A 71 12.13 -15.67 3.45
CA LEU A 71 11.87 -14.88 4.65
C LEU A 71 13.05 -14.95 5.62
N THR A 72 13.52 -13.78 6.06
CA THR A 72 14.42 -13.69 7.20
C THR A 72 13.64 -13.95 8.49
N GLU A 73 14.30 -14.50 9.49
CA GLU A 73 13.71 -14.73 10.82
C GLU A 73 13.09 -13.43 11.38
N GLY A 74 11.91 -13.55 11.98
CA GLY A 74 11.14 -12.42 12.52
C GLY A 74 10.36 -11.60 11.49
N ILE A 75 10.51 -11.86 10.19
CA ILE A 75 9.69 -11.23 9.14
C ILE A 75 8.48 -12.09 8.82
N VAL A 76 7.30 -11.45 8.78
CA VAL A 76 6.06 -12.09 8.34
C VAL A 76 5.79 -11.80 6.86
N PRO A 77 5.22 -12.75 6.10
CA PRO A 77 4.68 -12.51 4.77
C PRO A 77 3.77 -11.29 4.74
N GLN A 78 3.93 -10.49 3.70
CA GLN A 78 3.06 -9.36 3.43
C GLN A 78 2.89 -9.19 1.93
N THR A 79 1.69 -8.78 1.52
CA THR A 79 1.40 -8.42 0.13
C THR A 79 1.42 -6.91 -0.01
N ILE A 80 2.14 -6.41 -1.02
CA ILE A 80 2.09 -5.01 -1.42
C ILE A 80 0.94 -4.80 -2.41
N TYR A 81 0.17 -3.76 -2.18
CA TYR A 81 -0.90 -3.31 -3.08
C TYR A 81 -0.65 -1.88 -3.53
N TRP A 82 -0.69 -1.68 -4.85
CA TRP A 82 -0.73 -0.37 -5.49
C TRP A 82 -2.16 0.17 -5.48
N PHE A 83 -2.32 1.44 -5.11
CA PHE A 83 -3.60 2.13 -5.17
C PHE A 83 -3.68 2.87 -6.48
N TYR A 84 -4.69 2.56 -7.29
CA TYR A 84 -4.94 3.24 -8.54
C TYR A 84 -6.24 4.03 -8.48
N HIS A 85 -6.19 5.26 -8.96
CA HIS A 85 -7.37 6.01 -9.36
C HIS A 85 -7.30 6.19 -10.88
N GLU A 86 -8.32 5.74 -11.60
CA GLU A 86 -8.26 5.60 -13.06
C GLU A 86 -7.00 4.83 -13.46
N ASP A 87 -6.11 5.38 -14.27
CA ASP A 87 -4.87 4.71 -14.71
C ASP A 87 -3.61 5.19 -13.97
N ARG A 88 -3.78 5.98 -12.90
CA ARG A 88 -2.67 6.61 -12.17
C ARG A 88 -2.47 5.97 -10.79
N PRO A 89 -1.23 5.57 -10.42
CA PRO A 89 -0.92 5.15 -9.07
C PRO A 89 -0.86 6.35 -8.12
N VAL A 90 -1.65 6.28 -7.05
CA VAL A 90 -1.86 7.36 -6.08
C VAL A 90 -1.31 7.05 -4.69
N GLY A 91 -0.79 5.86 -4.47
CA GLY A 91 -0.18 5.43 -3.24
C GLY A 91 0.01 3.92 -3.22
N TYR A 92 0.45 3.39 -2.09
CA TYR A 92 0.52 1.95 -1.91
C TYR A 92 0.45 1.56 -0.44
N GLY A 93 0.17 0.28 -0.20
CA GLY A 93 0.09 -0.28 1.13
C GLY A 93 0.62 -1.69 1.23
N LYS A 94 0.78 -2.13 2.47
CA LYS A 94 1.25 -3.44 2.87
C LYS A 94 0.15 -4.08 3.71
N LEU A 95 -0.22 -5.30 3.36
CA LEU A 95 -1.09 -6.15 4.15
C LEU A 95 -0.29 -7.34 4.64
N ARG A 96 -0.10 -7.44 5.96
CA ARG A 96 0.50 -8.60 6.62
C ARG A 96 -0.58 -9.64 6.87
N HIS A 97 -0.28 -10.91 6.56
CA HIS A 97 -1.25 -12.00 6.65
C HIS A 97 -1.45 -12.55 8.06
N TYR A 98 -0.46 -12.31 8.92
CA TYR A 98 -0.53 -12.54 10.36
C TYR A 98 0.45 -11.60 11.06
N LEU A 99 0.34 -11.51 12.40
CA LEU A 99 1.24 -10.72 13.24
C LEU A 99 2.07 -11.63 14.15
N ASN A 100 3.31 -11.26 14.38
CA ASN A 100 4.10 -11.76 15.49
C ASN A 100 3.97 -10.81 16.70
N GLU A 101 4.58 -11.15 17.84
CA GLU A 101 4.49 -10.38 19.09
C GLU A 101 4.87 -8.91 18.89
N ASN A 102 5.98 -8.63 18.20
CA ASN A 102 6.42 -7.26 17.93
C ASN A 102 5.42 -6.48 17.06
N LEU A 103 4.81 -7.14 16.07
CA LEU A 103 3.81 -6.50 15.20
C LEU A 103 2.47 -6.30 15.90
N LEU A 104 2.12 -7.10 16.90
CA LEU A 104 0.93 -6.87 17.73
C LEU A 104 1.06 -5.58 18.56
N GLU A 105 2.28 -5.23 18.96
CA GLU A 105 2.53 -4.04 19.78
C GLU A 105 2.73 -2.77 18.94
N GLN A 106 3.45 -2.87 17.81
CA GLN A 106 3.99 -1.69 17.12
C GLN A 106 3.76 -1.67 15.59
N GLY A 107 3.02 -2.64 15.02
CA GLY A 107 3.04 -2.92 13.58
C GLY A 107 1.70 -3.12 12.87
N GLY A 108 0.74 -3.81 13.48
CA GLY A 108 -0.56 -4.08 12.85
C GLY A 108 -0.52 -4.82 11.50
N HIS A 109 -1.71 -5.04 10.94
CA HIS A 109 -1.88 -5.75 9.66
C HIS A 109 -1.69 -4.83 8.46
N ILE A 110 -2.08 -3.57 8.59
CA ILE A 110 -2.17 -2.65 7.46
C ILE A 110 -1.28 -1.44 7.72
N GLY A 111 -0.40 -1.14 6.78
CA GLY A 111 0.29 0.13 6.67
C GLY A 111 0.16 0.67 5.25
N TYR A 112 -0.03 1.98 5.09
CA TYR A 112 -0.17 2.58 3.77
C TYR A 112 0.38 4.00 3.70
N ILE A 113 0.65 4.45 2.48
CA ILE A 113 1.11 5.80 2.20
C ILE A 113 0.51 6.31 0.89
N ILE A 114 0.18 7.60 0.87
CA ILE A 114 -0.32 8.30 -0.32
C ILE A 114 0.82 9.08 -0.95
N ARG A 115 0.95 8.93 -2.28
CA ARG A 115 1.88 9.67 -3.15
C ARG A 115 1.78 11.17 -2.81
N PRO A 116 2.89 11.88 -2.53
CA PRO A 116 2.85 13.27 -2.05
C PRO A 116 1.95 14.22 -2.86
N THR A 117 2.03 14.15 -4.19
CA THR A 117 1.23 14.95 -5.15
C THR A 117 -0.25 14.59 -5.17
N GLU A 118 -0.64 13.47 -4.57
CA GLU A 118 -2.00 12.95 -4.51
C GLU A 118 -2.63 13.09 -3.11
N ARG A 119 -1.92 13.69 -2.15
CA ARG A 119 -2.42 13.92 -0.79
C ARG A 119 -3.53 14.98 -0.76
N ARG A 120 -4.34 14.94 0.31
CA ARG A 120 -5.51 15.82 0.54
C ARG A 120 -6.63 15.69 -0.52
N LYS A 121 -6.64 14.61 -1.29
CA LYS A 121 -7.69 14.28 -2.28
C LYS A 121 -8.68 13.21 -1.78
N GLY A 122 -8.52 12.69 -0.55
CA GLY A 122 -9.41 11.68 0.03
C GLY A 122 -8.95 10.23 -0.14
N TYR A 123 -7.87 9.98 -0.88
CA TYR A 123 -7.37 8.63 -1.20
C TYR A 123 -6.98 7.77 0.00
N GLY A 124 -6.48 8.35 1.10
CA GLY A 124 -6.10 7.56 2.28
C GLY A 124 -7.25 6.75 2.86
N LYS A 125 -8.43 7.37 3.01
CA LYS A 125 -9.63 6.69 3.53
C LYS A 125 -10.12 5.60 2.57
N LEU A 126 -10.08 5.87 1.26
CA LEU A 126 -10.47 4.88 0.25
C LEU A 126 -9.52 3.69 0.22
N ALA A 127 -8.21 3.94 0.25
CA ALA A 127 -7.19 2.90 0.27
C ALA A 127 -7.30 2.00 1.50
N LEU A 128 -7.49 2.58 2.69
CA LEU A 128 -7.70 1.79 3.91
C LEU A 128 -8.94 0.90 3.80
N ASN A 129 -10.06 1.44 3.29
CA ASN A 129 -11.28 0.65 3.09
C ASN A 129 -11.06 -0.53 2.13
N GLU A 130 -10.34 -0.33 1.04
CA GLU A 130 -10.04 -1.42 0.09
C GLU A 130 -9.09 -2.46 0.69
N LEU A 131 -8.08 -2.04 1.47
CA LEU A 131 -7.18 -2.98 2.17
C LEU A 131 -7.91 -3.81 3.23
N VAL A 132 -8.87 -3.22 3.95
CA VAL A 132 -9.72 -3.94 4.90
C VAL A 132 -10.56 -5.00 4.18
N LYS A 133 -11.17 -4.66 3.05
CA LYS A 133 -11.89 -5.64 2.23
C LYS A 133 -10.97 -6.77 1.77
N GLU A 134 -9.75 -6.45 1.40
CA GLU A 134 -8.77 -7.45 0.98
C GLU A 134 -8.33 -8.34 2.16
N ALA A 135 -8.11 -7.78 3.34
CA ALA A 135 -7.83 -8.54 4.56
C ALA A 135 -8.95 -9.53 4.88
N MET A 136 -10.21 -9.09 4.81
CA MET A 136 -11.39 -9.96 5.03
C MET A 136 -11.47 -11.10 4.02
N LYS A 137 -11.15 -10.87 2.74
CA LYS A 137 -11.08 -11.94 1.73
C LYS A 137 -9.99 -12.98 2.02
N ASN A 138 -8.94 -12.58 2.74
CA ASN A 138 -7.87 -13.48 3.20
C ASN A 138 -8.15 -14.01 4.62
N GLU A 139 -9.40 -13.98 5.07
CA GLU A 139 -9.86 -14.51 6.37
C GLU A 139 -9.23 -13.84 7.61
N ILE A 140 -8.68 -12.65 7.44
CA ILE A 140 -8.16 -11.81 8.53
C ILE A 140 -9.32 -11.01 9.11
N ASN A 141 -10.00 -11.59 10.10
CA ASN A 141 -11.23 -11.02 10.67
C ASN A 141 -10.97 -9.95 11.76
N GLU A 142 -9.82 -9.98 12.41
CA GLU A 142 -9.42 -9.02 13.44
C GLU A 142 -8.25 -8.15 12.94
N ILE A 143 -8.59 -7.01 12.36
CA ILE A 143 -7.59 -6.09 11.81
C ILE A 143 -7.15 -5.12 12.90
N LEU A 144 -5.85 -5.18 13.20
CA LEU A 144 -5.15 -4.14 13.94
C LEU A 144 -4.56 -3.10 12.96
N PRO A 145 -5.15 -1.92 12.77
CA PRO A 145 -4.54 -0.83 12.01
C PRO A 145 -3.49 -0.09 12.85
N ILE A 146 -2.50 0.54 12.21
CA ILE A 146 -1.68 1.60 12.81
C ILE A 146 -1.84 2.91 12.04
#